data_AF-A0A414BPQ8-F1
#
_entry.id   AF-A0A414BPQ8-F1
#
_cell.length_a   1.000
_cell.length_b   1.000
_cell.length_c   1.000
_cell.angle_alpha   90.00
_cell.angle_beta   90.00
_cell.angle_gamma   90.00
#
_symmetry.space_group_name_H-M   'P 1'
#
loop_
_entity.id
_entity.type
_entity.pdbx_description
1 polymer ?
#
loop_
_entity_poly.entity_id
_entity_poly.type
_entity_poly.pdbx_seq_one_letter_code
_entity_poly.pdbx_strand_id
1 'polypeptide(L)'
;MKKIKNFAKNLFSAKRMKTLAMLLFCGTLATYAQNAAGDYTAGTDALATVTEEIAKYVPFVVKLCYAIAGVVAVVGAISVYIAMNNEEQDVKKKIMMVVGACIFLVAAAQALPLFFGL
;
A
#
# COMPACT_ATOMS: atom_id res chain seq x y z
N MET A 1 62.49 24.28 -6.63
CA MET A 1 61.71 23.16 -7.21
C MET A 1 61.93 21.78 -6.55
N LYS A 2 63.04 21.50 -5.84
CA LYS A 2 63.28 20.15 -5.24
C LYS A 2 62.41 19.82 -4.00
N LYS A 3 62.02 20.81 -3.19
CA LYS A 3 61.18 20.59 -1.98
C LYS A 3 59.76 20.08 -2.31
N ILE A 4 59.15 20.62 -3.37
CA ILE A 4 57.80 20.22 -3.83
C ILE A 4 57.79 18.78 -4.34
N LYS A 5 58.86 18.38 -5.04
CA LYS A 5 59.02 17.01 -5.58
C LYS A 5 59.16 15.94 -4.47
N ASN A 6 59.82 16.28 -3.36
CA ASN A 6 59.95 15.39 -2.20
C ASN A 6 58.65 15.31 -1.37
N PHE A 7 57.93 16.43 -1.26
CA PHE A 7 56.61 16.44 -0.62
C PHE A 7 55.60 15.59 -1.40
N ALA A 8 55.57 15.72 -2.74
CA ALA A 8 54.76 14.87 -3.60
C ALA A 8 55.15 13.37 -3.48
N LYS A 9 56.44 13.03 -3.46
CA LYS A 9 56.87 11.63 -3.25
C LYS A 9 56.46 11.05 -1.89
N ASN A 10 56.43 11.86 -0.84
CA ASN A 10 55.98 11.43 0.49
C ASN A 10 54.46 11.26 0.59
N LEU A 11 53.70 12.08 -0.16
CA LEU A 11 52.25 11.97 -0.27
C LEU A 11 51.82 10.77 -1.12
N PHE A 12 52.57 10.47 -2.18
CA PHE A 12 52.39 9.33 -3.09
C PHE A 12 53.19 8.07 -2.68
N SER A 13 53.55 7.95 -1.40
CA SER A 13 54.16 6.71 -0.91
C SER A 13 53.13 5.57 -0.96
N ALA A 14 53.47 4.45 -1.59
CA ALA A 14 52.57 3.34 -1.86
C ALA A 14 51.84 2.80 -0.62
N LYS A 15 52.45 2.91 0.58
CA LYS A 15 51.79 2.57 1.84
C LYS A 15 50.64 3.54 2.19
N ARG A 16 50.85 4.85 2.04
CA ARG A 16 49.82 5.86 2.35
C ARG A 16 48.70 5.89 1.32
N MET A 17 49.01 5.62 0.05
CA MET A 17 48.01 5.48 -1.00
C MET A 17 47.14 4.23 -0.79
N LYS A 18 47.71 3.10 -0.35
CA LYS A 18 46.93 1.90 0.01
C LYS A 18 46.03 2.13 1.22
N THR A 19 46.51 2.82 2.26
CA THR A 19 45.68 3.17 3.42
C THR A 19 44.56 4.15 3.04
N LEU A 20 44.85 5.15 2.19
CA LEU A 20 43.83 6.10 1.72
C LEU A 20 42.79 5.42 0.83
N ALA A 21 43.21 4.51 -0.06
CA ALA A 21 42.30 3.72 -0.90
C ALA A 21 41.42 2.78 -0.06
N MET A 22 41.98 2.13 0.97
CA MET A 22 41.23 1.29 1.90
C MET A 22 40.24 2.10 2.74
N LEU A 23 40.61 3.32 3.12
CA LEU A 23 39.75 4.24 3.88
C LEU A 23 38.65 4.87 3.02
N LEU A 24 38.93 5.15 1.73
CA LEU A 24 37.91 5.54 0.75
C LEU A 24 36.97 4.38 0.44
N PHE A 25 37.47 3.15 0.32
CA PHE A 25 36.65 1.95 0.10
C PHE A 25 35.76 1.65 1.31
N CYS A 26 36.30 1.70 2.53
CA CYS A 26 35.48 1.60 3.75
C CYS A 26 34.52 2.79 3.91
N GLY A 27 34.92 3.99 3.49
CA GLY A 27 34.06 5.18 3.49
C GLY A 27 32.87 5.04 2.55
N THR A 28 33.08 4.50 1.34
CA THR A 28 31.97 4.23 0.39
C THR A 28 31.01 3.15 0.90
N LEU A 29 31.49 2.16 1.65
CA LEU A 29 30.62 1.15 2.27
C LEU A 29 29.87 1.71 3.49
N ALA A 30 30.50 2.60 4.27
CA ALA A 30 29.87 3.27 5.39
C ALA A 30 28.75 4.24 4.95
N THR A 31 28.88 4.92 3.81
CA THR A 31 27.81 5.80 3.29
C THR A 31 26.56 5.05 2.83
N TYR A 32 26.68 3.77 2.41
CA TYR A 32 25.51 2.93 2.14
C TYR A 32 24.87 2.34 3.42
N ALA A 33 25.55 2.42 4.57
CA ALA A 33 25.10 1.86 5.85
C ALA A 33 24.66 2.91 6.89
N GLN A 34 24.65 4.20 6.55
CA GLN A 34 24.16 5.27 7.44
C GLN A 34 22.64 5.29 7.64
N ASN A 35 21.88 4.37 7.05
CA ASN A 35 20.42 4.29 7.19
C ASN A 35 19.96 3.11 8.06
N ALA A 36 20.49 2.92 9.27
CA ALA A 36 20.06 1.79 10.10
C ALA A 36 20.12 1.98 11.63
N ALA A 37 19.97 3.20 12.18
CA ALA A 37 19.90 3.34 13.64
C ALA A 37 19.00 4.49 14.17
N GLY A 38 17.99 4.94 13.43
CA GLY A 38 17.04 5.93 13.96
C GLY A 38 16.20 6.70 12.95
N ASP A 39 16.47 6.56 11.65
CA ASP A 39 15.70 7.23 10.61
C ASP A 39 14.51 6.36 10.18
N TYR A 40 13.39 6.48 10.90
CA TYR A 40 12.14 5.80 10.54
C TYR A 40 11.57 6.28 9.19
N THR A 41 12.15 7.32 8.58
CA THR A 41 11.74 7.90 7.30
C THR A 41 11.74 6.87 6.18
N ALA A 42 12.73 5.96 6.14
CA ALA A 42 12.74 4.89 5.14
C ALA A 42 11.58 3.89 5.29
N GLY A 43 11.13 3.64 6.54
CA GLY A 43 9.97 2.80 6.81
C GLY A 43 8.66 3.53 6.56
N THR A 44 8.55 4.80 6.93
CA THR A 44 7.35 5.61 6.68
C THR A 44 7.15 5.91 5.20
N ASP A 45 8.22 6.15 4.43
CA ASP A 45 8.14 6.37 2.98
C ASP A 45 7.71 5.09 2.25
N ALA A 46 8.18 3.93 2.70
CA ALA A 46 7.73 2.64 2.16
C ALA A 46 6.23 2.42 2.44
N LEU A 47 5.76 2.70 3.66
CA LEU A 47 4.35 2.60 4.01
C LEU A 47 3.48 3.64 3.29
N ALA A 48 3.97 4.86 3.10
CA ALA A 48 3.30 5.90 2.32
C ALA A 48 3.15 5.48 0.85
N THR A 49 4.22 4.94 0.25
CA THR A 49 4.19 4.42 -1.13
C THR A 49 3.18 3.29 -1.27
N VAL A 50 3.17 2.32 -0.35
CA VAL A 50 2.20 1.21 -0.36
C VAL A 50 0.76 1.72 -0.20
N THR A 51 0.53 2.72 0.66
CA THR A 51 -0.80 3.32 0.84
C THR A 51 -1.28 4.02 -0.44
N GLU A 52 -0.38 4.72 -1.13
CA GLU A 52 -0.67 5.42 -2.39
C GLU A 52 -0.92 4.45 -3.55
N GLU A 53 -0.26 3.29 -3.56
CA GLU A 53 -0.56 2.20 -4.50
C GLU A 53 -1.92 1.56 -4.20
N ILE A 54 -2.24 1.28 -2.94
CA ILE A 54 -3.54 0.73 -2.53
C ILE A 54 -4.68 1.69 -2.92
N ALA A 55 -4.49 3.00 -2.74
CA ALA A 55 -5.47 4.03 -3.10
C ALA A 55 -5.87 3.98 -4.58
N LYS A 56 -4.96 3.59 -5.49
CA LYS A 56 -5.27 3.43 -6.92
C LYS A 56 -6.22 2.26 -7.18
N TYR A 57 -6.17 1.22 -6.36
CA TYR A 57 -7.04 0.04 -6.50
C TYR A 57 -8.42 0.20 -5.85
N VAL A 58 -8.54 1.05 -4.83
CA VAL A 58 -9.81 1.36 -4.14
C VAL A 58 -11.00 1.63 -5.08
N PRO A 59 -10.93 2.54 -6.07
CA PRO A 59 -12.06 2.81 -6.95
C PRO A 59 -12.44 1.62 -7.85
N PHE A 60 -11.49 0.74 -8.18
CA PHE A 60 -11.79 -0.49 -8.93
C PHE A 60 -12.55 -1.48 -8.05
N VAL A 61 -12.15 -1.63 -6.78
CA VAL A 61 -12.86 -2.47 -5.81
C VAL A 61 -14.28 -1.96 -5.54
N VAL A 62 -14.47 -0.63 -5.46
CA VAL A 62 -15.79 -0.02 -5.31
C VAL A 62 -16.70 -0.35 -6.50
N LYS A 63 -16.21 -0.21 -7.74
CA LYS A 63 -16.99 -0.57 -8.95
C LYS A 63 -17.35 -2.06 -8.97
N LEU A 64 -16.42 -2.92 -8.57
CA LEU A 64 -16.68 -4.36 -8.43
C LEU A 64 -17.77 -4.62 -7.37
N CYS A 65 -17.72 -3.92 -6.24
CA CYS A 65 -18.72 -4.03 -5.16
C CYS A 65 -20.11 -3.62 -5.64
N TYR A 66 -20.24 -2.53 -6.42
CA TYR A 66 -21.50 -2.14 -7.06
C TYR A 66 -22.02 -3.19 -8.05
N ALA A 67 -21.14 -3.83 -8.83
CA ALA A 67 -21.54 -4.92 -9.72
C ALA A 67 -22.10 -6.12 -8.93
N ILE A 68 -21.43 -6.50 -7.83
CA ILE A 68 -21.90 -7.57 -6.94
C ILE A 68 -23.24 -7.18 -6.29
N ALA A 69 -23.41 -5.93 -5.87
CA ALA A 69 -24.67 -5.43 -5.32
C ALA A 69 -25.83 -5.60 -6.31
N GLY A 70 -25.60 -5.35 -7.60
CA GLY A 70 -26.58 -5.61 -8.66
C GLY A 70 -26.97 -7.09 -8.77
N VAL A 71 -25.99 -8.00 -8.75
CA VAL A 71 -26.26 -9.45 -8.81
C VAL A 71 -27.05 -9.91 -7.58
N VAL A 72 -26.64 -9.47 -6.38
CA VAL A 72 -27.31 -9.80 -5.11
C VAL A 72 -28.75 -9.26 -5.11
N ALA A 73 -28.99 -8.07 -5.65
CA ALA A 73 -30.34 -7.51 -5.77
C ALA A 73 -31.25 -8.37 -6.66
N VAL A 74 -30.74 -8.87 -7.78
CA VAL A 74 -31.52 -9.76 -8.67
C VAL A 74 -31.85 -11.08 -7.99
N VAL A 75 -30.86 -11.74 -7.36
CA VAL A 75 -31.07 -12.99 -6.63
C VAL A 75 -32.04 -12.79 -5.45
N GLY A 76 -31.88 -11.69 -4.72
CA GLY A 76 -32.75 -11.28 -3.64
C GLY A 76 -34.19 -11.10 -4.10
N ALA A 77 -34.41 -10.39 -5.22
CA ALA A 77 -35.72 -10.17 -5.80
C ALA A 77 -36.41 -11.49 -6.22
N ILE A 78 -35.66 -12.41 -6.84
CA ILE A 78 -36.18 -13.74 -7.19
C ILE A 78 -36.60 -14.50 -5.93
N SER A 79 -35.78 -14.49 -4.87
CA SER A 79 -36.09 -15.19 -3.61
C SER A 79 -37.33 -14.64 -2.90
N VAL A 80 -37.52 -13.32 -2.94
CA VAL A 80 -38.71 -12.65 -2.39
C VAL A 80 -39.95 -13.00 -3.21
N TYR A 81 -39.83 -12.98 -4.54
CA TYR A 81 -40.93 -13.33 -5.43
C TYR A 81 -41.41 -14.77 -5.20
N ILE A 82 -40.49 -15.73 -5.08
CA ILE A 82 -40.85 -17.12 -4.79
C ILE A 82 -41.59 -17.23 -3.45
N ALA A 83 -41.08 -16.58 -2.40
CA ALA A 83 -41.72 -16.61 -1.09
C ALA A 83 -43.13 -15.97 -1.13
N MET A 84 -43.29 -14.86 -1.86
CA MET A 84 -44.57 -14.17 -2.01
C MET A 84 -45.62 -15.03 -2.70
N ASN A 85 -45.23 -15.79 -3.72
CA ASN A 85 -46.16 -16.66 -4.45
C ASN A 85 -46.48 -17.96 -3.71
N ASN A 86 -45.62 -18.40 -2.80
CA ASN A 86 -45.83 -19.61 -2.00
C ASN A 86 -46.66 -19.35 -0.71
N GLU A 87 -47.15 -18.12 -0.51
CA GLU A 87 -47.86 -17.69 0.70
C GLU A 87 -47.10 -18.03 2.01
N GLU A 88 -45.77 -18.03 1.96
CA GLU A 88 -44.94 -18.24 3.16
C GLU A 88 -45.23 -17.12 4.18
N GLN A 89 -45.48 -17.49 5.44
CA GLN A 89 -45.64 -16.48 6.51
C GLN A 89 -44.35 -15.66 6.75
N ASP A 90 -43.21 -16.13 6.26
CA ASP A 90 -41.89 -15.51 6.42
C ASP A 90 -41.50 -14.51 5.31
N VAL A 91 -42.40 -14.20 4.38
CA VAL A 91 -42.15 -13.25 3.27
C VAL A 91 -41.63 -11.90 3.77
N LYS A 92 -42.26 -11.34 4.81
CA LYS A 92 -41.83 -10.06 5.39
C LYS A 92 -40.41 -10.11 5.94
N LYS A 93 -40.01 -11.24 6.53
CA LYS A 93 -38.65 -11.48 7.05
C LYS A 93 -37.64 -11.58 5.91
N LYS A 94 -37.96 -12.30 4.84
CA LYS A 94 -37.10 -12.41 3.66
C LYS A 94 -36.92 -11.06 2.96
N ILE A 95 -37.98 -10.28 2.79
CA ILE A 95 -37.91 -8.92 2.23
C ILE A 95 -36.99 -8.04 3.08
N MET A 96 -37.19 -8.02 4.40
CA MET A 96 -36.38 -7.20 5.31
C MET A 96 -34.89 -7.58 5.24
N MET A 97 -34.59 -8.87 5.17
CA MET A 97 -33.22 -9.38 5.04
C MET A 97 -32.57 -8.97 3.72
N VAL A 98 -33.29 -9.12 2.59
CA VAL A 98 -32.79 -8.77 1.25
C VAL A 98 -32.57 -7.27 1.11
N VAL A 99 -33.51 -6.45 1.59
CA VAL A 99 -33.38 -4.98 1.55
C VAL A 99 -32.22 -4.50 2.41
N GLY A 100 -32.06 -5.07 3.62
CA GLY A 100 -30.91 -4.77 4.48
C GLY A 100 -29.58 -5.10 3.83
N ALA A 101 -29.47 -6.27 3.18
CA ALA A 101 -28.25 -6.68 2.47
C ALA A 101 -27.90 -5.75 1.30
N CYS A 102 -28.90 -5.32 0.52
CA CYS A 102 -28.67 -4.42 -0.62
C CYS A 102 -28.22 -3.02 -0.16
N ILE A 103 -28.87 -2.46 0.87
CA ILE A 103 -28.50 -1.16 1.43
C ILE A 103 -27.09 -1.22 2.03
N PHE A 104 -26.78 -2.30 2.75
CA PHE A 104 -25.45 -2.52 3.33
C PHE A 104 -24.35 -2.53 2.27
N LEU A 105 -24.52 -3.25 1.16
CA LEU A 105 -23.50 -3.31 0.10
C LEU A 105 -23.24 -1.96 -0.54
N VAL A 106 -24.29 -1.17 -0.78
CA VAL A 106 -24.15 0.19 -1.33
C VAL A 106 -23.46 1.12 -0.33
N ALA A 107 -23.86 1.07 0.95
CA ALA A 107 -23.25 1.86 2.00
C ALA A 107 -21.78 1.48 2.21
N ALA A 108 -21.46 0.18 2.19
CA ALA A 108 -20.09 -0.31 2.28
C ALA A 108 -19.24 0.17 1.09
N ALA A 109 -19.79 0.15 -0.13
CA ALA A 109 -19.11 0.67 -1.31
C ALA A 109 -18.82 2.18 -1.22
N GLN A 110 -19.72 2.96 -0.58
CA GLN A 110 -19.52 4.40 -0.35
C GLN A 110 -18.54 4.68 0.80
N ALA A 111 -18.56 3.87 1.85
CA ALA A 111 -17.67 4.02 2.99
C ALA A 111 -16.23 3.56 2.70
N LEU A 112 -16.05 2.63 1.74
CA LEU A 112 -14.74 2.05 1.43
C LEU A 112 -13.68 3.12 1.07
N PRO A 113 -13.92 4.08 0.16
CA PRO A 113 -13.00 5.19 -0.07
C PRO A 113 -12.73 6.05 1.17
N LEU A 114 -13.78 6.32 1.97
CA LEU A 114 -13.69 7.16 3.16
C LEU A 114 -12.77 6.55 4.24
N PHE A 115 -12.71 5.21 4.35
CA PHE A 115 -11.79 4.52 5.26
C PHE A 115 -10.32 4.69 4.86
N PHE A 116 -10.03 4.99 3.59
CA PHE A 116 -8.68 5.24 3.08
C PHE A 116 -8.35 6.74 2.99
N GLY A 117 -9.23 7.63 3.46
CA GLY A 117 -9.03 9.07 3.40
C GLY A 117 -9.07 9.66 1.99
N LEU A 118 -9.76 8.96 1.06
CA LEU A 118 -10.01 9.38 -0.32
C LEU A 118 -11.33 10.13 -0.49
#